data_AF-A0A7S2TN60-F1
#
_entry.id   AF-A0A7S2TN60-F1
#
_cell.length_a   1.000
_cell.length_b   1.000
_cell.length_c   1.000
_cell.angle_alpha   90.00
_cell.angle_beta   90.00
_cell.angle_gamma   90.00
#
_symmetry.space_group_name_H-M   'P 1'
#
loop_
_entity.id
_entity.type
_entity.pdbx_description
1 polymer ?
#
loop_
_entity_poly.entity_id
_entity_poly.type
_entity_poly.pdbx_seq_one_letter_code
_entity_poly.pdbx_strand_id
1 'polypeptide(L)'
;MYQPNGPSPEGYGKEEEVKRNVEVEKMEQKDERAVRAWYDEPIDEKTLEEMVEALDFEEEQRRIRCHYEKRKRETRQATRRLEALIAVGSAKEVSVINSMRGLKIPQLQKLCRANHLMVSGTKSRLVERLFSVYKHGGPGPCPSCKRPRLATLYRFDSPMTDDAEGGEIPATLNDVAVSHKKLANAEDLEATKRQLEPVMVECRNTWSNVDRCGYKRKIQSGSKKQVLPRKLKDVDGLLESVGIHV
;
A
#
# COMPACT_ATOMS: atom_id res chain seq x y z
N MET A 1 45.04 45.10 46.13
CA MET A 1 45.89 44.06 45.54
C MET A 1 45.52 43.94 44.07
N TYR A 2 46.40 44.38 43.17
CA TYR A 2 46.19 44.36 41.71
C TYR A 2 46.67 43.00 41.19
N GLN A 3 45.82 42.26 40.48
CA GLN A 3 46.26 41.09 39.71
C GLN A 3 46.65 41.56 38.29
N PRO A 4 47.83 41.20 37.78
CA PRO A 4 48.22 41.54 36.42
C PRO A 4 47.37 40.75 35.41
N ASN A 5 46.82 41.46 34.42
CA ASN A 5 46.15 40.85 33.27
C ASN A 5 47.14 39.96 32.53
N GLY A 6 46.87 38.64 32.53
CA GLY A 6 47.61 37.68 31.72
C GLY A 6 47.35 37.92 30.23
N PRO A 7 48.34 37.65 29.35
CA PRO A 7 48.17 37.79 27.91
C PRO A 7 47.06 36.88 27.41
N SER A 8 46.11 37.45 26.67
CA SER A 8 44.99 36.73 26.06
C SER A 8 45.53 35.66 25.07
N PRO A 9 45.08 34.39 25.14
CA PRO A 9 45.58 33.29 24.32
C PRO A 9 45.05 33.31 22.86
N GLU A 10 44.71 34.48 22.32
CA GLU A 10 44.05 34.64 21.01
C GLU A 10 44.97 34.48 19.79
N GLY A 11 46.27 34.21 19.99
CA GLY A 11 47.26 34.15 18.90
C GLY A 11 47.60 32.75 18.37
N TYR A 12 47.46 31.69 19.17
CA TYR A 12 48.07 30.39 18.85
C TYR A 12 47.18 29.45 18.01
N GLY A 13 45.89 29.75 17.83
CA GLY A 13 44.97 28.88 17.09
C GLY A 13 44.98 29.07 15.56
N LYS A 14 45.39 30.24 15.06
CA LYS A 14 45.23 30.60 13.64
C LYS A 14 46.20 29.85 12.72
N GLU A 15 47.42 29.58 13.17
CA GLU A 15 48.40 28.85 12.36
C GLU A 15 48.06 27.37 12.23
N GLU A 16 47.54 26.73 13.28
CA GLU A 16 47.10 25.34 13.23
C GLU A 16 45.82 25.16 12.40
N GLU A 17 44.93 26.15 12.40
CA GLU A 17 43.74 26.16 11.55
C GLU A 17 44.11 26.27 10.06
N VAL A 18 45.04 27.16 9.70
CA VAL A 18 45.53 27.27 8.31
C VAL A 18 46.21 25.97 7.85
N LYS A 19 47.02 25.34 8.71
CA LYS A 19 47.66 24.05 8.37
C LYS A 19 46.65 22.94 8.10
N ARG A 20 45.59 22.84 8.92
CA ARG A 20 44.51 21.86 8.71
C ARG A 20 43.76 22.10 7.41
N ASN A 21 43.43 23.36 7.11
CA ASN A 21 42.72 23.69 5.86
C ASN A 21 43.55 23.35 4.61
N VAL A 22 44.86 23.64 4.63
CA VAL A 22 45.77 23.27 3.53
C VAL A 22 45.91 21.75 3.37
N GLU A 23 45.85 20.99 4.47
CA GLU A 23 45.91 19.53 4.42
C GLU A 23 44.63 18.91 3.85
N VAL A 24 43.46 19.47 4.18
CA VAL A 24 42.17 19.10 3.57
C VAL A 24 42.17 19.38 2.07
N GLU A 25 42.58 20.58 1.63
CA GLU A 25 42.65 20.91 0.20
C GLU A 25 43.62 20.00 -0.57
N LYS A 26 44.75 19.62 0.04
CA LYS A 26 45.70 18.67 -0.58
C LYS A 26 45.11 17.27 -0.70
N MET A 27 44.29 16.84 0.25
CA MET A 27 43.60 15.56 0.20
C MET A 27 42.55 15.56 -0.92
N GLU A 28 41.73 16.62 -1.00
CA GLU A 28 40.74 16.80 -2.07
C GLU A 28 41.39 16.83 -3.46
N GLN A 29 42.50 17.58 -3.63
CA GLN A 29 43.22 17.60 -4.91
C GLN A 29 43.85 16.25 -5.27
N LYS A 30 44.30 15.48 -4.28
CA LYS A 30 44.86 14.14 -4.50
C LYS A 30 43.77 13.17 -4.93
N ASP A 31 42.60 13.24 -4.31
CA ASP A 31 41.44 12.43 -4.66
C ASP A 31 40.92 12.80 -6.06
N GLU A 32 40.84 14.10 -6.40
CA GLU A 32 40.48 14.55 -7.75
C GLU A 32 41.43 14.00 -8.83
N ARG A 33 42.74 14.02 -8.59
CA ARG A 33 43.72 13.46 -9.53
C ARG A 33 43.57 11.95 -9.67
N ALA A 34 43.33 11.24 -8.57
CA ALA A 34 43.12 9.80 -8.59
C ALA A 34 41.84 9.43 -9.35
N VAL A 35 40.76 10.19 -9.14
CA VAL A 35 39.49 10.03 -9.87
C VAL A 35 39.69 10.30 -11.36
N ARG A 36 40.41 11.37 -11.73
CA ARG A 36 40.65 11.71 -13.13
C ARG A 36 41.48 10.65 -13.87
N ALA A 37 42.53 10.14 -13.22
CA ALA A 37 43.35 9.06 -13.79
C ALA A 37 42.54 7.78 -14.05
N TRP A 38 41.52 7.51 -13.23
CA TRP A 38 40.59 6.40 -13.45
C TRP A 38 39.68 6.57 -14.68
N TYR A 39 39.39 7.80 -15.10
CA TYR A 39 38.54 8.08 -16.28
C TYR A 39 39.34 8.18 -17.59
N ASP A 40 40.65 8.39 -17.52
CA ASP A 40 41.49 8.61 -18.71
C ASP A 40 42.00 7.29 -19.34
N GLU A 41 41.86 6.14 -18.67
CA GLU A 41 42.14 4.84 -19.28
C GLU A 41 41.00 4.44 -20.23
N PRO A 42 41.29 4.18 -21.52
CA PRO A 42 40.25 3.78 -22.47
C PRO A 42 39.68 2.42 -22.07
N ILE A 43 38.42 2.42 -21.66
CA ILE A 43 37.65 1.20 -21.42
C ILE A 43 37.46 0.51 -22.78
N ASP A 44 37.84 -0.77 -22.88
CA ASP A 44 37.60 -1.52 -24.10
C ASP A 44 36.09 -1.70 -24.34
N GLU A 45 35.69 -1.71 -25.61
CA GLU A 45 34.28 -1.77 -26.01
C GLU A 45 33.54 -2.98 -25.39
N LYS A 46 34.24 -4.11 -25.24
CA LYS A 46 33.69 -5.32 -24.63
C LYS A 46 33.44 -5.14 -23.13
N THR A 47 34.38 -4.56 -22.38
CA THR A 47 34.17 -4.22 -20.97
C THR A 47 33.01 -3.23 -20.81
N LEU A 48 32.87 -2.25 -21.71
CA LEU A 48 31.74 -1.32 -21.69
C LEU A 48 30.41 -2.05 -21.92
N GLU A 49 30.34 -2.98 -22.88
CA GLU A 49 29.15 -3.79 -23.15
C GLU A 49 28.78 -4.67 -21.95
N GLU A 50 29.76 -5.36 -21.33
CA GLU A 50 29.55 -6.18 -20.12
C GLU A 50 29.03 -5.32 -18.94
N MET A 51 29.51 -4.09 -18.78
CA MET A 51 29.01 -3.15 -17.76
C MET A 51 27.57 -2.72 -18.03
N VAL A 52 27.20 -2.44 -19.28
CA VAL A 52 25.82 -2.07 -19.65
C VAL A 52 24.86 -3.24 -19.40
N GLU A 53 25.21 -4.45 -19.82
CA GLU A 53 24.41 -5.65 -19.56
C GLU A 53 24.24 -5.92 -18.06
N ALA A 54 25.30 -5.73 -17.27
CA ALA A 54 25.23 -5.87 -15.81
C ALA A 54 24.28 -4.84 -15.17
N LEU A 55 24.32 -3.58 -15.61
CA LEU A 55 23.41 -2.54 -15.12
C LEU A 55 21.95 -2.83 -15.48
N ASP A 56 21.68 -3.27 -16.71
CA ASP A 56 20.34 -3.67 -17.15
C ASP A 56 19.80 -4.86 -16.34
N PHE A 57 20.66 -5.85 -16.08
CA PHE A 57 20.31 -6.99 -15.24
C PHE A 57 20.00 -6.56 -13.79
N GLU A 58 20.83 -5.70 -13.20
CA GLU A 58 20.60 -5.17 -11.86
C GLU A 58 19.30 -4.36 -11.75
N GLU A 59 18.99 -3.55 -12.76
CA GLU A 59 17.74 -2.79 -12.82
C GLU A 59 16.53 -3.73 -12.89
N GLU A 60 16.58 -4.76 -13.73
CA GLU A 60 15.48 -5.73 -13.83
C GLU A 60 15.30 -6.50 -12.52
N GLN A 61 16.40 -6.92 -11.88
CA GLN A 61 16.34 -7.54 -10.55
C GLN A 61 15.73 -6.58 -9.51
N ARG A 62 16.06 -5.28 -9.57
CA ARG A 62 15.47 -4.25 -8.71
C ARG A 62 13.97 -4.11 -8.97
N ARG A 63 13.52 -4.11 -10.24
CA ARG A 63 12.10 -4.08 -10.62
C ARG A 63 11.34 -5.29 -10.11
N ILE A 64 11.88 -6.50 -10.26
CA ILE A 64 11.30 -7.75 -9.75
C ILE A 64 11.15 -7.70 -8.22
N ARG A 65 12.21 -7.32 -7.49
CA ARG A 65 12.17 -7.17 -6.02
C ARG A 65 11.12 -6.15 -5.58
N CYS A 66 11.09 -4.99 -6.23
CA CYS A 66 10.11 -3.93 -5.96
C CYS A 66 8.67 -4.45 -6.15
N HIS A 67 8.41 -5.15 -7.26
CA HIS A 67 7.10 -5.72 -7.56
C HIS A 67 6.67 -6.79 -6.54
N TYR A 68 7.61 -7.67 -6.13
CA TYR A 68 7.36 -8.68 -5.11
C TYR A 68 6.98 -8.04 -3.76
N GLU A 69 7.77 -7.08 -3.28
CA GLU A 69 7.51 -6.40 -2.01
C GLU A 69 6.20 -5.60 -2.05
N LYS A 70 5.88 -4.95 -3.19
CA LYS A 70 4.58 -4.31 -3.40
C LYS A 70 3.43 -5.29 -3.24
N ARG A 71 3.48 -6.45 -3.91
CA ARG A 71 2.43 -7.48 -3.84
C ARG A 71 2.29 -8.07 -2.44
N LYS A 72 3.40 -8.22 -1.73
CA LYS A 72 3.45 -8.66 -0.33
C LYS A 72 2.79 -7.66 0.61
N ARG A 73 3.08 -6.36 0.45
CA ARG A 73 2.41 -5.26 1.18
C ARG A 73 0.90 -5.25 0.93
N GLU A 74 0.45 -5.32 -0.33
CA GLU A 74 -0.97 -5.38 -0.67
C GLU A 74 -1.68 -6.59 -0.03
N THR A 75 -1.02 -7.74 -0.02
CA THR A 75 -1.56 -8.97 0.60
C THR A 75 -1.70 -8.81 2.11
N ARG A 76 -0.67 -8.28 2.78
CA ARG A 76 -0.70 -7.98 4.22
C ARG A 76 -1.82 -6.99 4.55
N GLN A 77 -1.97 -5.93 3.76
CA GLN A 77 -3.01 -4.93 3.97
C GLN A 77 -4.42 -5.50 3.83
N ALA A 78 -4.66 -6.35 2.81
CA ALA A 78 -5.95 -7.00 2.63
C ALA A 78 -6.30 -7.95 3.80
N THR A 79 -5.32 -8.73 4.28
CA THR A 79 -5.52 -9.58 5.46
C THR A 79 -5.84 -8.76 6.70
N ARG A 80 -5.08 -7.68 6.97
CA ARG A 80 -5.33 -6.78 8.10
C ARG A 80 -6.72 -6.15 8.06
N ARG A 81 -7.19 -5.73 6.88
CA ARG A 81 -8.55 -5.18 6.75
C ARG A 81 -9.63 -6.20 7.06
N LEU A 82 -9.46 -7.44 6.57
CA LEU A 82 -10.40 -8.50 6.88
C LEU A 82 -10.41 -8.83 8.37
N GLU A 83 -9.26 -8.79 9.03
CA GLU A 83 -9.16 -8.94 10.49
C GLU A 83 -9.83 -7.78 11.24
N ALA A 84 -9.62 -6.53 10.80
CA ALA A 84 -10.32 -5.37 11.36
C ALA A 84 -11.84 -5.46 11.19
N LEU A 85 -12.33 -5.94 10.04
CA LEU A 85 -13.75 -6.19 9.80
C LEU A 85 -14.31 -7.24 10.78
N ILE A 86 -13.53 -8.27 11.11
CA ILE A 86 -13.93 -9.28 12.11
C ILE A 86 -13.94 -8.68 13.51
N ALA A 87 -12.91 -7.91 13.87
CA ALA A 87 -12.77 -7.34 15.20
C ALA A 87 -13.90 -6.34 15.54
N VAL A 88 -14.32 -5.56 14.55
CA VAL A 88 -15.34 -4.52 14.70
C VAL A 88 -16.76 -5.04 14.37
N GLY A 89 -16.85 -6.19 13.70
CA GLY A 89 -18.10 -6.77 13.25
C GLY A 89 -18.96 -7.30 14.39
N SER A 90 -20.27 -7.27 14.18
CA SER A 90 -21.23 -8.00 15.02
C SER A 90 -21.01 -9.52 14.92
N ALA A 91 -21.48 -10.28 15.90
CA ALA A 91 -21.38 -11.75 15.88
C ALA A 91 -21.92 -12.38 14.59
N LYS A 92 -23.00 -11.82 14.04
CA LYS A 92 -23.57 -12.23 12.75
C LYS A 92 -22.61 -11.96 11.58
N GLU A 93 -22.01 -10.78 11.54
CA GLU A 93 -21.02 -10.42 10.50
C GLU A 93 -19.77 -11.32 10.58
N VAL A 94 -19.26 -11.58 11.78
CA VAL A 94 -18.12 -12.49 11.99
C VAL A 94 -18.44 -13.91 11.50
N SER A 95 -19.64 -14.42 11.81
CA SER A 95 -20.10 -15.72 11.32
C SER A 95 -20.09 -15.79 9.80
N VAL A 96 -20.67 -14.78 9.13
CA VAL A 96 -20.70 -14.68 7.65
C VAL A 96 -19.28 -14.68 7.07
N ILE A 97 -18.35 -13.90 7.65
CA ILE A 97 -16.95 -13.86 7.19
C ILE A 97 -16.29 -15.24 7.33
N ASN A 98 -16.50 -15.92 8.46
CA ASN A 98 -15.93 -17.25 8.71
C ASN A 98 -16.50 -18.30 7.76
N SER A 99 -17.80 -18.27 7.49
CA SER A 99 -18.45 -19.11 6.47
C SER A 99 -17.83 -18.91 5.08
N MET A 100 -17.62 -17.65 4.67
CA MET A 100 -16.92 -17.35 3.40
C MET A 100 -15.46 -17.80 3.41
N ARG A 101 -14.75 -17.70 4.54
CA ARG A 101 -13.38 -18.25 4.70
C ARG A 101 -13.35 -19.77 4.58
N GLY A 102 -14.44 -20.49 4.87
CA GLY A 102 -14.56 -21.93 4.66
C GLY A 102 -14.52 -22.35 3.18
N LEU A 103 -14.96 -21.47 2.27
CA LEU A 103 -15.05 -21.77 0.84
C LEU A 103 -13.67 -21.89 0.16
N LYS A 104 -13.58 -22.73 -0.87
CA LYS A 104 -12.39 -22.85 -1.73
C LYS A 104 -12.27 -21.64 -2.66
N ILE A 105 -11.05 -21.33 -3.12
CA ILE A 105 -10.80 -20.20 -4.03
C ILE A 105 -11.68 -20.24 -5.29
N PRO A 106 -11.86 -21.38 -6.00
CA PRO A 106 -12.74 -21.42 -7.17
C PRO A 106 -14.21 -21.07 -6.86
N GLN A 107 -14.72 -21.47 -5.69
CA GLN A 107 -16.09 -21.14 -5.25
C GLN A 107 -16.22 -19.64 -4.97
N LEU A 108 -15.25 -19.04 -4.26
CA LEU A 108 -15.20 -17.60 -4.02
C LEU A 108 -15.11 -16.80 -5.33
N GLN A 109 -14.33 -17.27 -6.29
CA GLN A 109 -14.25 -16.67 -7.62
C GLN A 109 -15.59 -16.74 -8.37
N LYS A 110 -16.31 -17.86 -8.27
CA LYS A 110 -17.65 -18.02 -8.84
C LYS A 110 -18.64 -17.01 -8.25
N LEU A 111 -18.66 -16.88 -6.92
CA LEU A 111 -19.48 -15.89 -6.22
C LEU A 111 -19.10 -14.46 -6.63
N CYS A 112 -17.80 -14.14 -6.76
CA CYS A 112 -17.35 -12.83 -7.23
C CYS A 112 -17.86 -12.51 -8.64
N ARG A 113 -17.78 -13.46 -9.58
CA ARG A 113 -18.29 -13.29 -10.95
C ARG A 113 -19.78 -12.97 -10.97
N ALA A 114 -20.58 -13.73 -10.22
CA ALA A 114 -22.02 -13.55 -10.15
C ALA A 114 -22.43 -12.19 -9.55
N ASN A 115 -21.60 -11.65 -8.66
CA ASN A 115 -21.81 -10.36 -8.00
C ASN A 115 -21.12 -9.19 -8.73
N HIS A 116 -20.62 -9.41 -9.95
CA HIS A 116 -19.92 -8.42 -10.78
C HIS A 116 -18.65 -7.81 -10.15
N LEU A 117 -17.98 -8.59 -9.31
CA LEU A 117 -16.77 -8.22 -8.61
C LEU A 117 -15.52 -8.69 -9.36
N MET A 118 -14.41 -8.01 -9.12
CA MET A 118 -13.10 -8.46 -9.58
C MET A 118 -12.76 -9.84 -8.99
N VAL A 119 -12.25 -10.76 -9.83
CA VAL A 119 -12.02 -12.18 -9.49
C VAL A 119 -10.55 -12.47 -9.11
N SER A 120 -9.67 -11.47 -9.20
CA SER A 120 -8.23 -11.60 -8.94
C SER A 120 -7.87 -11.29 -7.48
N GLY A 121 -6.77 -11.88 -7.00
CA GLY A 121 -6.19 -11.60 -5.68
C GLY A 121 -6.15 -12.82 -4.77
N THR A 122 -5.81 -12.58 -3.50
CA THR A 122 -5.74 -13.61 -2.46
C THR A 122 -7.13 -13.96 -1.94
N LYS A 123 -7.25 -15.11 -1.26
CA LYS A 123 -8.50 -15.58 -0.65
C LYS A 123 -9.13 -14.50 0.26
N SER A 124 -8.33 -13.87 1.13
CA SER A 124 -8.78 -12.78 2.01
C SER A 124 -9.42 -11.62 1.23
N ARG A 125 -8.82 -11.23 0.10
CA ARG A 125 -9.31 -10.14 -0.73
C ARG A 125 -10.63 -10.48 -1.44
N LEU A 126 -10.83 -11.75 -1.79
CA LEU A 126 -12.12 -12.21 -2.34
C LEU A 126 -13.21 -12.20 -1.26
N VAL A 127 -12.90 -12.69 -0.06
CA VAL A 127 -13.83 -12.67 1.08
C VAL A 127 -14.20 -11.24 1.47
N GLU A 128 -13.23 -10.33 1.56
CA GLU A 128 -13.44 -8.91 1.84
C GLU A 128 -14.42 -8.28 0.85
N ARG A 129 -14.25 -8.53 -0.47
CA ARG A 129 -15.16 -8.01 -1.50
C ARG A 129 -16.57 -8.60 -1.39
N LEU A 130 -16.70 -9.90 -1.13
CA LEU A 130 -18.01 -10.53 -0.97
C LEU A 130 -18.72 -10.03 0.28
N PHE A 131 -17.99 -9.86 1.38
CA PHE A 131 -18.51 -9.28 2.61
C PHE A 131 -18.93 -7.81 2.41
N SER A 132 -18.16 -7.03 1.64
CA SER A 132 -18.54 -5.68 1.22
C SER A 132 -19.90 -5.67 0.52
N VAL A 133 -20.13 -6.63 -0.39
CA VAL A 133 -21.41 -6.78 -1.09
C VAL A 133 -22.53 -7.21 -0.15
N TYR A 134 -22.25 -8.12 0.79
CA TYR A 134 -23.21 -8.49 1.82
C TYR A 134 -23.67 -7.29 2.65
N LYS A 135 -22.72 -6.43 3.06
CA LYS A 135 -22.97 -5.31 3.97
C LYS A 135 -23.54 -4.07 3.27
N HIS A 136 -23.06 -3.77 2.07
CA HIS A 136 -23.33 -2.50 1.38
C HIS A 136 -24.10 -2.67 0.07
N GLY A 137 -24.29 -3.91 -0.40
CA GLY A 137 -24.85 -4.22 -1.71
C GLY A 137 -23.79 -4.33 -2.81
N GLY A 138 -24.20 -4.77 -4.00
CA GLY A 138 -23.34 -5.02 -5.15
C GLY A 138 -23.36 -3.87 -6.16
N PRO A 139 -22.20 -3.43 -6.69
CA PRO A 139 -22.11 -2.29 -7.59
C PRO A 139 -22.73 -2.53 -8.98
N GLY A 140 -23.03 -3.78 -9.33
CA GLY A 140 -23.52 -4.14 -10.65
C GLY A 140 -22.41 -4.07 -11.72
N PRO A 141 -22.78 -4.13 -13.02
CA PRO A 141 -21.83 -3.92 -14.10
C PRO A 141 -21.42 -2.45 -14.20
N CYS A 142 -20.20 -2.19 -14.69
CA CYS A 142 -19.75 -0.81 -14.95
C CYS A 142 -20.71 -0.11 -15.94
N PRO A 143 -21.22 1.10 -15.64
CA PRO A 143 -22.14 1.77 -16.55
C PRO A 143 -21.48 2.22 -17.86
N SER A 144 -20.16 2.47 -17.84
CA SER A 144 -19.36 2.85 -18.99
C SER A 144 -18.99 1.64 -19.87
N CYS A 145 -18.25 0.67 -19.33
CA CYS A 145 -17.76 -0.46 -20.14
C CYS A 145 -18.59 -1.76 -20.05
N LYS A 146 -19.64 -1.79 -19.23
CA LYS A 146 -20.51 -2.96 -18.96
C LYS A 146 -19.80 -4.20 -18.38
N ARG A 147 -18.50 -4.14 -18.10
CA ARG A 147 -17.72 -5.25 -17.52
C ARG A 147 -17.95 -5.40 -16.01
N PRO A 148 -17.91 -6.63 -15.48
CA PRO A 148 -18.04 -6.95 -14.05
C PRO A 148 -16.70 -6.76 -13.29
N ARG A 149 -16.12 -5.56 -13.37
CA ARG A 149 -14.83 -5.25 -12.73
C ARG A 149 -14.88 -3.98 -11.90
N LEU A 150 -15.99 -3.75 -11.23
CA LEU A 150 -16.10 -2.66 -10.27
C LEU A 150 -15.40 -3.07 -8.96
N ALA A 151 -14.59 -2.16 -8.43
CA ALA A 151 -13.92 -2.28 -7.15
C ALA A 151 -14.45 -1.20 -6.22
N THR A 152 -14.88 -1.62 -5.03
CA THR A 152 -15.20 -0.72 -3.93
C THR A 152 -13.89 -0.29 -3.27
N LEU A 153 -13.69 1.02 -3.14
CA LEU A 153 -12.55 1.62 -2.46
C LEU A 153 -12.97 2.13 -1.09
N TYR A 154 -12.17 1.79 -0.10
CA TYR A 154 -12.31 2.28 1.27
C TYR A 154 -11.45 3.51 1.48
N ARG A 155 -11.67 4.22 2.59
CA ARG A 155 -10.92 5.45 2.88
C ARG A 155 -9.39 5.24 2.89
N PHE A 156 -8.94 4.06 3.31
CA PHE A 156 -7.53 3.63 3.29
C PHE A 156 -6.96 3.28 1.92
N ASP A 157 -7.81 3.10 0.90
CA ASP A 157 -7.39 2.81 -0.47
C ASP A 157 -7.17 4.07 -1.30
N SER A 158 -7.60 5.23 -0.81
CA SER A 158 -7.32 6.48 -1.49
C SER A 158 -5.81 6.69 -1.42
N PRO A 159 -5.09 6.76 -2.56
CA PRO A 159 -3.70 7.18 -2.54
C PRO A 159 -3.70 8.58 -1.91
N MET A 160 -3.27 8.66 -0.66
CA MET A 160 -2.70 9.88 -0.13
C MET A 160 -1.57 10.19 -1.10
N THR A 161 -1.62 11.37 -1.71
CA THR A 161 -0.67 11.86 -2.71
C THR A 161 0.74 11.51 -2.28
N ASP A 162 1.51 10.90 -3.17
CA ASP A 162 2.86 10.37 -2.95
C ASP A 162 3.89 11.46 -2.59
N ASP A 163 3.47 12.72 -2.45
CA ASP A 163 4.30 13.88 -2.07
C ASP A 163 4.55 13.97 -0.54
N ALA A 164 4.00 13.07 0.27
CA ALA A 164 4.36 12.95 1.68
C ALA A 164 5.59 12.04 1.85
N GLU A 165 6.76 12.52 1.41
CA GLU A 165 8.04 11.90 1.74
C GLU A 165 8.15 11.74 3.27
N GLY A 166 8.13 10.50 3.75
CA GLY A 166 8.44 10.18 5.15
C GLY A 166 7.26 10.14 6.13
N GLY A 167 6.02 10.26 5.67
CA GLY A 167 4.87 9.97 6.54
C GLY A 167 4.76 8.46 6.81
N GLU A 168 5.42 7.98 7.87
CA GLU A 168 5.18 6.63 8.39
C GLU A 168 3.66 6.44 8.49
N ILE A 169 3.10 5.51 7.70
CA ILE A 169 1.75 5.02 7.93
C ILE A 169 1.78 4.61 9.41
N PRO A 170 0.99 5.25 10.29
CA PRO A 170 1.17 5.06 11.71
C PRO A 170 1.17 3.55 11.96
N ALA A 171 2.23 3.06 12.59
CA ALA A 171 2.45 1.65 12.90
C ALA A 171 1.28 1.04 13.69
N THR A 172 0.34 1.88 14.13
CA THR A 172 -0.85 1.60 14.92
C THR A 172 -1.80 0.58 14.32
N LEU A 173 -1.80 0.25 13.03
CA LEU A 173 -2.61 -0.90 12.56
C LEU A 173 -2.04 -2.26 13.00
N ASN A 174 -0.73 -2.37 13.25
CA ASN A 174 -0.15 -3.56 13.91
C ASN A 174 -0.52 -3.59 15.40
N ASP A 175 -0.63 -2.43 16.05
CA ASP A 175 -1.05 -2.35 17.46
C ASP A 175 -2.56 -2.54 17.63
N VAL A 176 -3.39 -2.18 16.64
CA VAL A 176 -4.84 -2.36 16.73
C VAL A 176 -5.18 -3.85 16.80
N ALA A 177 -4.57 -4.70 15.97
CA ALA A 177 -4.83 -6.14 15.95
C ALA A 177 -4.31 -6.89 17.20
N VAL A 178 -3.16 -6.46 17.75
CA VAL A 178 -2.53 -7.11 18.93
C VAL A 178 -3.03 -6.52 20.25
N SER A 179 -3.59 -5.31 20.23
CA SER A 179 -4.07 -4.58 21.41
C SER A 179 -5.61 -4.45 21.45
N HIS A 180 -6.35 -5.39 20.86
CA HIS A 180 -7.82 -5.42 20.97
C HIS A 180 -8.34 -5.71 22.39
N LYS A 181 -7.50 -6.18 23.31
CA LYS A 181 -7.81 -6.14 24.75
C LYS A 181 -7.79 -4.71 25.34
N LYS A 182 -7.38 -3.70 24.55
CA LYS A 182 -7.21 -2.29 24.95
C LYS A 182 -7.90 -1.26 24.05
N LEU A 183 -8.72 -1.65 23.07
CA LEU A 183 -9.70 -0.70 22.48
C LEU A 183 -10.81 -0.44 23.51
N ALA A 184 -10.45 0.16 24.64
CA ALA A 184 -11.35 0.45 25.74
C ALA A 184 -12.29 1.62 25.40
N ASN A 185 -11.93 2.43 24.40
CA ASN A 185 -12.67 3.64 24.06
C ASN A 185 -13.60 3.39 22.87
N ALA A 186 -14.89 3.65 23.09
CA ALA A 186 -15.91 3.56 22.04
C ALA A 186 -15.63 4.48 20.83
N GLU A 187 -14.87 5.57 21.05
CA GLU A 187 -14.46 6.50 19.99
C GLU A 187 -13.52 5.86 18.96
N ASP A 188 -12.53 5.08 19.40
CA ASP A 188 -11.58 4.40 18.50
C ASP A 188 -12.29 3.32 17.67
N LEU A 189 -13.27 2.65 18.27
CA LEU A 189 -14.10 1.67 17.57
C LEU A 189 -14.95 2.35 16.48
N GLU A 190 -15.56 3.49 16.77
CA GLU A 190 -16.37 4.24 15.82
C GLU A 190 -15.52 4.86 14.70
N ALA A 191 -14.31 5.35 15.03
CA ALA A 191 -13.34 5.80 14.04
C ALA A 191 -12.96 4.66 13.07
N THR A 192 -12.71 3.45 13.60
CA THR A 192 -12.42 2.27 12.79
C THR A 192 -13.61 1.89 11.90
N LYS A 193 -14.84 1.93 12.42
CA LYS A 193 -16.06 1.70 11.62
C LYS A 193 -16.18 2.67 10.45
N ARG A 194 -15.95 3.97 10.69
CA ARG A 194 -15.98 5.00 9.64
C ARG A 194 -14.93 4.78 8.57
N GLN A 195 -13.76 4.26 8.93
CA GLN A 195 -12.70 3.97 7.97
C GLN A 195 -13.02 2.75 7.08
N LEU A 196 -13.84 1.83 7.59
CA LEU A 196 -14.33 0.65 6.87
C LEU A 196 -15.58 0.95 6.03
N GLU A 197 -16.07 2.20 6.00
CA GLU A 197 -17.14 2.59 5.08
C GLU A 197 -16.57 2.80 3.67
N PRO A 198 -17.26 2.29 2.63
CA PRO A 198 -16.83 2.48 1.26
C PRO A 198 -17.02 3.95 0.84
N VAL A 199 -16.00 4.53 0.22
CA VAL A 199 -15.98 5.97 -0.15
C VAL A 199 -16.18 6.14 -1.65
N MET A 200 -15.78 5.16 -2.46
CA MET A 200 -15.82 5.25 -3.91
C MET A 200 -16.01 3.87 -4.55
N VAL A 201 -16.58 3.84 -5.74
CA VAL A 201 -16.54 2.68 -6.64
C VAL A 201 -15.81 3.10 -7.91
N GLU A 202 -14.83 2.31 -8.34
CA GLU A 202 -14.10 2.53 -9.59
C GLU A 202 -14.13 1.30 -10.50
N CYS A 203 -14.07 1.49 -11.81
CA CYS A 203 -13.89 0.40 -12.74
C CYS A 203 -12.40 0.08 -12.94
N ARG A 204 -12.00 -1.14 -12.62
CA ARG A 204 -10.63 -1.64 -12.86
C ARG A 204 -10.50 -2.42 -14.17
N ASN A 205 -11.39 -2.18 -15.13
CA ASN A 205 -11.24 -2.79 -16.44
C ASN A 205 -10.20 -2.03 -17.28
N THR A 206 -9.11 -2.72 -17.61
CA THR A 206 -8.19 -2.33 -18.68
C THR A 206 -8.71 -2.90 -20.00
N TRP A 207 -8.86 -2.04 -21.02
CA TRP A 207 -9.25 -2.44 -22.37
C TRP A 207 -8.02 -2.80 -23.23
N SER A 208 -6.86 -2.25 -22.87
CA SER A 208 -5.52 -2.51 -23.41
C SER A 208 -4.50 -2.18 -22.32
N ASN A 209 -3.18 -2.36 -22.56
CA ASN A 209 -2.14 -1.94 -21.62
C ASN A 209 -2.15 -0.42 -21.34
N VAL A 210 -2.88 0.37 -22.14
CA VAL A 210 -2.87 1.84 -22.08
C VAL A 210 -4.22 2.42 -21.63
N ASP A 211 -5.35 1.81 -22.01
CA ASP A 211 -6.67 2.38 -21.73
C ASP A 211 -7.40 1.73 -20.55
N ARG A 212 -7.57 2.50 -19.47
CA ARG A 212 -8.40 2.13 -18.31
C ARG A 212 -9.78 2.77 -18.45
N CYS A 213 -10.82 2.02 -18.07
CA CYS A 213 -12.15 2.61 -17.94
C CYS A 213 -12.13 3.70 -16.86
N GLY A 214 -12.36 4.96 -17.23
CA GLY A 214 -12.32 6.12 -16.34
C GLY A 214 -13.50 6.23 -15.35
N TYR A 215 -14.40 5.24 -15.30
CA TYR A 215 -15.56 5.30 -14.42
C TYR A 215 -15.16 5.29 -12.95
N LYS A 216 -15.48 6.38 -12.26
CA LYS A 216 -15.36 6.54 -10.80
C LYS A 216 -16.62 7.22 -10.28
N ARG A 217 -17.15 6.73 -9.17
CA ARG A 217 -18.32 7.33 -8.49
C ARG A 217 -18.06 7.40 -6.99
N LYS A 218 -18.14 8.60 -6.42
CA LYS A 218 -18.10 8.80 -4.96
C LYS A 218 -19.40 8.31 -4.34
N ILE A 219 -19.28 7.68 -3.18
CA ILE A 219 -20.40 7.23 -2.36
C ILE A 219 -20.70 8.35 -1.36
N GLN A 220 -21.90 8.94 -1.44
CA GLN A 220 -22.31 9.98 -0.51
C GLN A 220 -22.78 9.33 0.81
N SER A 221 -22.22 9.78 1.94
CA SER A 221 -22.41 9.19 3.28
C SER A 221 -23.86 9.22 3.79
N GLY A 222 -24.72 10.08 3.23
CA GLY A 222 -26.14 10.20 3.61
C GLY A 222 -27.10 9.24 2.89
N SER A 223 -26.69 8.64 1.76
CA SER A 223 -27.58 7.85 0.91
C SER A 223 -27.34 6.33 1.05
N LYS A 224 -27.21 5.83 2.30
CA LYS A 224 -26.85 4.42 2.58
C LYS A 224 -27.77 3.40 1.87
N LYS A 225 -29.03 3.75 1.60
CA LYS A 225 -30.00 2.92 0.85
C LYS A 225 -29.85 2.96 -0.68
N GLN A 226 -29.07 3.89 -1.24
CA GLN A 226 -28.87 4.05 -2.69
C GLN A 226 -27.49 3.59 -3.19
N VAL A 227 -26.56 3.24 -2.29
CA VAL A 227 -25.17 3.09 -2.71
C VAL A 227 -25.02 1.96 -3.72
N LEU A 228 -25.60 0.79 -3.44
CA LEU A 228 -25.51 -0.38 -4.32
C LEU A 228 -26.83 -1.16 -4.27
N PRO A 229 -27.63 -1.18 -5.36
CA PRO A 229 -29.01 -1.66 -5.32
C PRO A 229 -29.15 -3.18 -5.29
N ARG A 230 -28.05 -3.93 -5.47
CA ARG A 230 -28.12 -5.39 -5.64
C ARG A 230 -27.77 -6.09 -4.34
N LYS A 231 -28.61 -7.01 -3.89
CA LYS A 231 -28.23 -7.94 -2.82
C LYS A 231 -27.15 -8.90 -3.32
N LEU A 232 -26.42 -9.48 -2.37
CA LEU A 232 -25.50 -10.57 -2.67
C LEU A 232 -26.29 -11.71 -3.36
N LYS A 233 -25.77 -12.22 -4.46
CA LYS A 233 -26.38 -13.35 -5.17
C LYS A 233 -25.78 -14.65 -4.67
N ASP A 234 -26.64 -15.57 -4.28
CA ASP A 234 -26.25 -16.96 -4.13
C ASP A 234 -26.14 -17.65 -5.50
N VAL A 235 -25.19 -18.55 -5.63
CA VAL A 235 -24.91 -19.31 -6.85
C VAL A 235 -24.84 -20.77 -6.45
N ASP A 236 -25.76 -21.58 -6.96
CA ASP A 236 -25.88 -23.02 -6.68
C ASP A 236 -25.98 -23.36 -5.19
N GLY A 237 -26.61 -22.50 -4.39
CA GLY A 237 -26.73 -22.71 -2.95
C GLY A 237 -25.39 -22.66 -2.21
N LEU A 238 -24.33 -22.07 -2.78
CA LEU A 238 -23.01 -22.01 -2.14
C LEU A 238 -23.03 -21.22 -0.84
N LEU A 239 -23.80 -20.13 -0.76
CA LEU A 239 -23.96 -19.34 0.46
C LEU A 239 -24.85 -20.07 1.46
N GLU A 240 -25.94 -20.69 0.98
CA GLU A 240 -26.80 -21.54 1.80
C GLU A 240 -26.04 -22.73 2.40
N SER A 241 -25.14 -23.35 1.64
CA SER A 241 -24.32 -24.49 2.08
C SER A 241 -23.36 -24.14 3.23
N VAL A 242 -23.10 -22.85 3.45
CA VAL A 242 -22.30 -22.34 4.57
C VAL A 242 -23.14 -21.53 5.58
N GLY A 243 -24.47 -21.68 5.55
CA GLY A 243 -25.40 -21.09 6.52
C GLY A 243 -25.67 -19.59 6.33
N ILE A 244 -25.39 -19.04 5.15
CA ILE A 244 -25.67 -17.63 4.83
C ILE A 244 -26.97 -17.55 4.04
N HIS A 245 -28.04 -17.05 4.66
CA HIS A 245 -29.29 -16.72 3.99
C HIS A 245 -29.28 -15.24 3.57
N VAL A 246 -29.62 -14.96 2.29
CA VAL A 246 -29.41 -13.66 1.62
C VAL A 246 -30.70 -12.96 1.23
#